data_AF-A0AAN7DBY0-F1
#
_entry.id   AF-A0AAN7DBY0-F1
#
_cell.length_a   1.000
_cell.length_b   1.000
_cell.length_c   1.000
_cell.angle_alpha   90.00
_cell.angle_beta   90.00
_cell.angle_gamma   90.00
#
_symmetry.space_group_name_H-M   'P 1'
#
loop_
_entity.id
_entity.type
_entity.pdbx_description
1 polymer ?
#
loop_
_entity_poly.entity_id
_entity_poly.type
_entity_poly.pdbx_seq_one_letter_code
_entity_poly.pdbx_strand_id
1 'polypeptide(L)'
;MANNQESEPLSPIDNDLFHSYTRYKLCQLAESTSLWTCSQEKDAMLNILAQFEKIDGNTLRMMVNQIFENSAQTYSFSDTNKEPLGFQEESSGAYHLENLPSPPGTVIAEVFDSEAIQNKPWTTRTITSITRQKRPMVIREPSLAKKSKATDRIIEKLKNLMSRTNLEELGNLTDHVERSKYVILTRMRRVSTSFKFKASTVTANYLLHVSNSFGDPRSPMSMCQMNLIAYRFGKLLEQGRFHSKDGKRKKAELECYQIIKEELNAHGKRIATPVYKYARYAQNVVEAAEKIGVYVLFIPEILTPYALQAISRNNFPILQKCLNVKCAGFKEIARLDHDGNLIMAEMNYSRKHIDKSYRRTKSKFLNSCA
;
A
#
# COMPACT_ATOMS: atom_id res chain seq x y z
N MET A 1 -17.91 5.27 -44.92
CA MET A 1 -18.24 6.64 -44.47
C MET A 1 -17.30 6.98 -43.32
N ALA A 2 -16.21 7.69 -43.62
CA ALA A 2 -15.27 8.14 -42.60
C ALA A 2 -15.85 9.38 -41.92
N ASN A 3 -16.06 9.30 -40.60
CA ASN A 3 -16.45 10.46 -39.81
C ASN A 3 -15.23 11.39 -39.69
N ASN A 4 -15.16 12.40 -40.56
CA ASN A 4 -14.34 13.57 -40.35
C ASN A 4 -15.01 14.41 -39.25
N GLN A 5 -14.73 14.08 -37.99
CA GLN A 5 -14.95 15.04 -36.92
C GLN A 5 -13.85 16.10 -37.05
N GLU A 6 -14.20 17.23 -37.65
CA GLU A 6 -13.43 18.46 -37.54
C GLU A 6 -13.30 18.78 -36.04
N SER A 7 -12.11 18.59 -35.49
CA SER A 7 -11.79 18.97 -34.13
C SER A 7 -11.92 20.49 -34.03
N GLU A 8 -12.82 20.97 -33.16
CA GLU A 8 -12.97 22.40 -32.89
C GLU A 8 -11.60 23.03 -32.59
N PRO A 9 -11.30 24.22 -33.16
CA PRO A 9 -10.02 24.87 -32.95
C PRO A 9 -9.86 25.21 -31.46
N LEU A 10 -8.83 24.63 -30.85
CA LEU A 10 -8.53 24.86 -29.43
C LEU A 10 -8.21 26.34 -29.21
N SER A 11 -8.82 26.93 -28.19
CA SER A 11 -8.56 28.30 -27.77
C SER A 11 -7.06 28.50 -27.49
N PRO A 12 -6.47 29.65 -27.88
CA PRO A 12 -5.08 29.95 -27.55
C PRO A 12 -4.89 29.99 -26.03
N ILE A 13 -3.75 29.46 -25.57
CA ILE A 13 -3.38 29.53 -24.15
C ILE A 13 -2.92 30.94 -23.84
N ASP A 14 -3.45 31.50 -22.75
CA ASP A 14 -2.92 32.69 -22.10
C ASP A 14 -1.59 32.33 -21.43
N ASN A 15 -0.49 32.84 -21.99
CA ASN A 15 0.86 32.51 -21.52
C ASN A 15 1.15 33.07 -20.12
N ASP A 16 0.64 34.25 -19.79
CA ASP A 16 0.90 34.86 -18.48
C ASP A 16 0.23 34.03 -17.38
N LEU A 17 -0.99 33.58 -17.64
CA LEU A 17 -1.71 32.68 -16.75
C LEU A 17 -1.02 31.30 -16.66
N PHE A 18 -0.57 30.76 -17.80
CA PHE A 18 0.16 29.49 -17.87
C PHE A 18 1.46 29.52 -17.06
N HIS A 19 2.31 30.54 -17.23
CA HIS A 19 3.55 30.68 -16.49
C HIS A 19 3.30 30.88 -14.99
N SER A 20 2.29 31.69 -14.63
CA SER A 20 1.89 31.90 -13.23
C SER A 20 1.45 30.59 -12.57
N TYR A 21 0.66 29.78 -13.26
CA TYR A 21 0.21 28.47 -12.77
C TYR A 21 1.37 27.47 -12.67
N THR A 22 2.27 27.46 -13.66
CA THR A 22 3.44 26.57 -13.69
C THR A 22 4.38 26.86 -12.50
N ARG A 23 4.67 28.13 -12.22
CA ARG A 23 5.43 28.55 -11.03
C ARG A 23 4.75 28.12 -9.73
N TYR A 24 3.45 28.36 -9.62
CA TYR A 24 2.68 27.94 -8.45
C TYR A 24 2.77 26.43 -8.20
N LYS A 25 2.69 25.62 -9.27
CA LYS A 25 2.83 24.16 -9.19
C LYS A 25 4.25 23.71 -8.87
N LEU A 26 5.27 24.37 -9.43
CA LEU A 26 6.67 24.13 -9.06
C LEU A 26 6.89 24.38 -7.56
N CYS A 27 6.40 25.48 -7.00
CA CYS A 27 6.49 25.77 -5.57
C CYS A 27 5.80 24.68 -4.73
N GLN A 28 4.56 24.29 -5.07
CA GLN A 28 3.85 23.23 -4.36
C GLN A 28 4.62 21.89 -4.37
N LEU A 29 5.20 21.52 -5.51
CA LEU A 29 5.92 20.26 -5.65
C LEU A 29 7.28 20.28 -4.94
N ALA A 30 7.99 21.41 -4.99
CA ALA A 30 9.26 21.61 -4.30
C ALA A 30 9.08 21.44 -2.77
N GLU A 31 8.04 22.05 -2.22
CA GLU A 31 7.70 22.00 -0.78
C GLU A 31 7.09 20.65 -0.36
N SER A 32 6.56 19.87 -1.30
CA SER A 32 6.01 18.56 -0.99
C SER A 32 7.10 17.53 -0.64
N THR A 33 7.08 17.06 0.60
CA THR A 33 7.89 15.93 1.08
C THR A 33 7.12 14.62 1.06
N SER A 34 5.79 14.66 0.96
CA SER A 34 4.89 13.50 1.07
C SER A 34 4.49 12.84 -0.25
N LEU A 35 4.69 13.52 -1.39
CA LEU A 35 4.29 13.04 -2.72
C LEU A 35 5.31 12.09 -3.37
N TRP A 36 6.57 12.15 -2.94
CA TRP A 36 7.69 11.50 -3.61
C TRP A 36 8.25 10.37 -2.77
N THR A 37 8.38 9.18 -3.35
CA THR A 37 9.03 8.03 -2.71
C THR A 37 10.50 7.89 -3.09
N CYS A 38 10.91 8.56 -4.19
CA CYS A 38 12.27 8.60 -4.72
C CYS A 38 12.70 10.05 -4.93
N SER A 39 13.85 10.45 -4.39
CA SER A 39 14.39 11.81 -4.54
C SER A 39 14.79 12.11 -5.99
N GLN A 40 15.35 11.13 -6.71
CA GLN A 40 15.74 11.31 -8.11
C GLN A 40 14.53 11.56 -9.03
N GLU A 41 13.39 10.91 -8.79
CA GLU A 41 12.17 11.16 -9.56
C GLU A 41 11.61 12.56 -9.28
N LYS A 42 11.69 13.02 -8.02
CA LYS A 42 11.31 14.39 -7.65
C LYS A 42 12.16 15.41 -8.39
N ASP A 43 13.48 15.23 -8.38
CA ASP A 43 14.43 16.15 -9.02
C ASP A 43 14.25 16.16 -10.54
N ALA A 44 14.03 15.00 -11.16
CA ALA A 44 13.73 14.89 -12.58
C ALA A 44 12.44 15.63 -12.95
N MET A 45 11.36 15.47 -12.17
CA MET A 45 10.10 16.17 -12.44
C MET A 45 10.23 17.68 -12.25
N LEU A 46 10.91 18.14 -11.20
CA LEU A 46 11.17 19.56 -10.97
C LEU A 46 11.97 20.16 -12.12
N ASN A 47 12.99 19.44 -12.61
CA ASN A 47 13.76 19.86 -13.78
C ASN A 47 12.89 19.96 -15.04
N ILE A 48 12.04 18.97 -15.33
CA ILE A 48 11.14 19.01 -16.50
C ILE A 48 10.19 20.21 -16.42
N LEU A 49 9.56 20.43 -15.26
CA LEU A 49 8.63 21.54 -15.06
C LEU A 49 9.33 22.90 -15.11
N ALA A 50 10.56 23.01 -14.62
CA ALA A 50 11.36 24.22 -14.73
C ALA A 50 11.73 24.55 -16.19
N GLN A 51 11.89 23.53 -17.05
CA GLN A 51 12.06 23.76 -18.49
C GLN A 51 10.74 24.23 -19.13
N PHE A 52 9.59 23.71 -18.69
CA PHE A 52 8.28 24.13 -19.21
C PHE A 52 7.95 25.58 -18.91
N GLU A 53 8.46 26.13 -17.80
CA GLU A 53 8.31 27.55 -17.48
C GLU A 53 8.91 28.46 -18.57
N LYS A 54 9.91 28.00 -19.33
CA LYS A 54 10.60 28.77 -20.36
C LYS A 54 10.00 28.65 -21.75
N ILE A 55 8.99 27.79 -21.91
CA ILE A 55 8.39 27.47 -23.20
C ILE A 55 7.00 28.11 -23.27
N ASP A 56 6.68 28.71 -24.42
CA ASP A 56 5.34 29.20 -24.74
C ASP A 56 4.30 28.07 -24.58
N GLY A 57 3.19 28.35 -23.90
CA GLY A 57 2.18 27.34 -23.54
C GLY A 57 1.53 26.68 -24.75
N ASN A 58 1.35 27.40 -25.85
CA ASN A 58 0.81 26.84 -27.09
C ASN A 58 1.80 25.88 -27.75
N THR A 59 3.08 26.24 -27.75
CA THR A 59 4.18 25.41 -28.24
C THR A 59 4.33 24.15 -27.39
N LEU A 60 4.30 24.29 -26.06
CA LEU A 60 4.36 23.14 -25.16
C LEU A 60 3.17 22.21 -25.35
N ARG A 61 1.95 22.75 -25.46
CA ARG A 61 0.74 21.97 -25.74
C ARG A 61 0.88 21.15 -27.03
N MET A 62 1.42 21.76 -28.10
CA MET A 62 1.67 21.06 -29.36
C MET A 62 2.69 19.93 -29.18
N MET A 63 3.83 20.20 -28.54
CA MET A 63 4.87 19.19 -28.31
C MET A 63 4.36 18.02 -27.46
N VAL A 64 3.63 18.31 -26.39
CA VAL A 64 3.06 17.29 -25.49
C VAL A 64 2.01 16.45 -26.22
N ASN A 65 1.14 17.07 -27.01
CA ASN A 65 0.17 16.35 -27.84
C ASN A 65 0.87 15.42 -28.83
N GLN A 66 1.92 15.89 -29.52
CA GLN A 66 2.72 15.06 -30.43
C GLN A 66 3.39 13.89 -29.70
N ILE A 67 3.95 14.11 -28.51
CA ILE A 67 4.52 13.04 -27.68
C ILE A 67 3.44 12.00 -27.34
N PHE A 68 2.26 12.45 -26.91
CA PHE A 68 1.15 11.54 -26.59
C PHE A 68 0.67 10.75 -27.81
N GLU A 69 0.45 11.41 -28.95
CA GLU A 69 0.02 10.78 -30.20
C GLU A 69 1.05 9.76 -30.71
N ASN A 70 2.33 10.14 -30.73
CA ASN A 70 3.41 9.24 -31.17
C ASN A 70 3.57 8.05 -30.22
N SER A 71 3.45 8.27 -28.91
CA SER A 71 3.50 7.19 -27.91
C SER A 71 2.32 6.21 -28.05
N ALA A 72 1.17 6.68 -28.52
CA ALA A 72 0.01 5.83 -28.80
C ALA A 72 0.18 5.05 -30.11
N GLN A 73 0.85 5.62 -31.11
CA GLN A 73 1.11 4.97 -32.41
C GLN A 73 2.17 3.86 -32.33
N THR A 74 3.19 3.99 -31.47
CA THR A 74 4.22 2.94 -31.31
C THR A 74 3.65 1.59 -30.81
N TYR A 75 2.39 1.57 -30.35
CA TYR A 75 1.70 0.37 -29.86
C TYR A 75 0.68 -0.22 -30.84
N SER A 76 0.42 0.38 -32.01
CA SER A 76 -0.57 -0.14 -32.97
C SER A 76 0.02 -0.97 -34.12
N PHE A 77 1.35 -1.04 -34.25
CA PHE A 77 2.02 -1.83 -35.30
C PHE A 77 2.45 -3.21 -34.79
N SER A 78 1.50 -4.13 -34.67
CA SER A 78 1.78 -5.57 -34.72
C SER A 78 0.48 -6.32 -35.02
N ASP A 79 0.05 -6.30 -36.27
CA ASP A 79 -0.66 -7.40 -36.93
C ASP A 79 -1.05 -6.98 -38.35
N THR A 80 -0.10 -6.97 -39.29
CA THR A 80 -0.32 -7.44 -40.67
C THR A 80 0.99 -7.53 -41.44
N ASN A 81 1.24 -8.72 -41.97
CA ASN A 81 2.37 -9.12 -42.80
C ASN A 81 2.73 -8.11 -43.92
N LYS A 82 4.04 -7.89 -44.14
CA LYS A 82 4.75 -8.14 -45.41
C LYS A 82 6.23 -7.71 -45.38
N GLU A 83 7.08 -8.67 -45.77
CA GLU A 83 8.39 -8.66 -46.42
C GLU A 83 9.50 -7.61 -46.14
N PRO A 84 10.78 -8.06 -46.18
CA PRO A 84 11.95 -7.21 -45.97
C PRO A 84 12.37 -6.51 -47.27
N LEU A 85 12.36 -5.18 -47.26
CA LEU A 85 13.03 -4.35 -48.27
C LEU A 85 14.17 -3.62 -47.59
N GLY A 86 15.39 -4.01 -47.94
CA GLY A 86 16.61 -3.33 -47.53
C GLY A 86 16.80 -2.02 -48.29
N PHE A 87 17.50 -1.08 -47.66
CA PHE A 87 18.38 -0.05 -48.24
C PHE A 87 19.23 0.45 -47.07
N GLN A 88 20.53 0.15 -47.09
CA GLN A 88 21.64 1.00 -47.56
C GLN A 88 22.14 1.97 -46.48
N GLU A 89 23.36 1.68 -46.04
CA GLU A 89 24.25 2.58 -45.31
C GLU A 89 24.48 3.86 -46.10
N GLU A 90 24.45 5.01 -45.41
CA GLU A 90 25.36 6.10 -45.71
C GLU A 90 25.60 6.97 -44.46
N SER A 91 26.76 6.71 -43.86
CA SER A 91 27.80 7.62 -43.37
C SER A 91 27.48 9.07 -42.94
N SER A 92 28.16 9.42 -41.85
CA SER A 92 28.84 10.69 -41.53
C SER A 92 28.12 11.72 -40.63
N GLY A 93 28.80 12.08 -39.54
CA GLY A 93 28.42 13.20 -38.68
C GLY A 93 28.90 13.07 -37.22
N ALA A 94 30.20 12.86 -37.01
CA ALA A 94 30.80 12.93 -35.67
C ALA A 94 30.82 14.37 -35.17
N TYR A 95 30.06 14.68 -34.11
CA TYR A 95 30.22 15.91 -33.36
C TYR A 95 31.03 15.65 -32.09
N HIS A 96 32.25 16.16 -32.14
CA HIS A 96 33.23 16.28 -31.07
C HIS A 96 32.75 17.32 -30.05
N LEU A 97 32.50 16.92 -28.80
CA LEU A 97 32.20 17.85 -27.71
C LEU A 97 33.37 17.80 -26.71
N GLU A 98 34.37 18.64 -26.94
CA GLU A 98 35.35 19.01 -25.92
C GLU A 98 34.88 20.28 -25.21
N ASN A 99 35.00 20.25 -23.87
CA ASN A 99 35.31 21.36 -22.95
C ASN A 99 34.49 21.26 -21.66
N LEU A 100 35.12 20.68 -20.63
CA LEU A 100 34.71 20.82 -19.23
C LEU A 100 35.94 21.31 -18.44
N PRO A 101 35.89 22.49 -17.80
CA PRO A 101 36.95 22.93 -16.92
C PRO A 101 36.76 22.29 -15.53
N SER A 102 37.84 21.74 -14.99
CA SER A 102 37.97 21.42 -13.56
C SER A 102 38.25 22.68 -12.75
N PRO A 103 37.79 22.77 -11.49
CA PRO A 103 38.72 23.12 -10.41
C PRO A 103 38.33 22.48 -9.04
N PRO A 104 39.02 22.76 -7.93
CA PRO A 104 40.31 22.22 -7.55
C PRO A 104 40.24 21.40 -6.25
N GLY A 105 41.27 20.59 -6.01
CA GLY A 105 41.42 19.81 -4.79
C GLY A 105 41.56 20.68 -3.54
N THR A 106 40.96 20.20 -2.45
CA THR A 106 41.32 20.62 -1.09
C THR A 106 41.73 19.37 -0.31
N VAL A 107 42.98 19.39 0.11
CA VAL A 107 43.62 18.46 1.04
C VAL A 107 43.07 18.74 2.43
N ILE A 108 42.57 17.71 3.12
CA ILE A 108 42.55 17.71 4.59
C ILE A 108 43.13 16.37 5.05
N ALA A 109 44.25 16.48 5.75
CA ALA A 109 44.90 15.43 6.49
C ALA A 109 44.14 15.17 7.79
N GLU A 110 43.97 13.91 8.16
CA GLU A 110 43.81 13.53 9.57
C GLU A 110 44.50 12.18 9.82
N VAL A 111 45.58 12.26 10.58
CA VAL A 111 46.28 11.17 11.25
C VAL A 111 45.96 11.36 12.73
N PHE A 112 45.37 10.36 13.40
CA PHE A 112 45.95 9.67 14.57
C PHE A 112 44.96 8.69 15.22
N ASP A 113 45.46 7.46 15.33
CA ASP A 113 45.33 6.40 16.33
C ASP A 113 44.10 6.22 17.25
N SER A 114 43.52 5.03 17.07
CA SER A 114 43.59 3.87 17.98
C SER A 114 43.41 4.07 19.49
N GLU A 115 42.33 3.47 20.03
CA GLU A 115 42.44 2.73 21.29
C GLU A 115 41.47 1.53 21.34
N ALA A 116 42.01 0.43 21.86
CA ALA A 116 41.49 -0.92 21.84
C ALA A 116 40.74 -1.27 23.13
N ILE A 117 39.61 -1.99 23.05
CA ILE A 117 39.11 -2.77 24.19
C ILE A 117 38.61 -4.16 23.74
N GLN A 118 39.52 -5.12 23.96
CA GLN A 118 39.34 -6.43 24.58
C GLN A 118 38.20 -7.39 24.15
N ASN A 119 38.67 -8.44 23.51
CA ASN A 119 38.10 -9.77 23.36
C ASN A 119 37.67 -10.42 24.69
N LYS A 120 36.53 -11.12 24.69
CA LYS A 120 36.33 -12.29 25.56
C LYS A 120 35.49 -13.37 24.85
N PRO A 121 35.92 -14.65 24.83
CA PRO A 121 35.33 -15.69 24.01
C PRO A 121 34.32 -16.53 24.80
N TRP A 122 33.10 -16.69 24.30
CA TRP A 122 32.15 -17.69 24.83
C TRP A 122 31.90 -18.79 23.81
N THR A 123 32.61 -19.90 24.03
CA THR A 123 32.25 -21.31 23.82
C THR A 123 31.11 -21.63 22.84
N THR A 124 31.52 -22.09 21.67
CA THR A 124 30.77 -22.89 20.72
C THR A 124 30.35 -24.22 21.35
N ARG A 125 29.05 -24.42 21.60
CA ARG A 125 28.48 -25.75 21.88
C ARG A 125 28.05 -26.38 20.57
N THR A 126 28.86 -27.31 20.10
CA THR A 126 28.54 -28.28 19.05
C THR A 126 27.39 -29.17 19.53
N ILE A 127 26.19 -29.01 18.96
CA ILE A 127 25.11 -29.99 19.09
C ILE A 127 25.11 -30.83 17.82
N THR A 128 25.58 -32.05 17.95
CA THR A 128 25.47 -33.14 16.98
C THR A 128 24.03 -33.37 16.56
N SER A 129 23.83 -33.34 15.25
CA SER A 129 22.61 -33.62 14.51
C SER A 129 22.22 -35.10 14.61
N ILE A 130 21.01 -35.37 15.11
CA ILE A 130 20.32 -36.64 14.86
C ILE A 130 19.38 -36.41 13.66
N THR A 131 19.86 -36.80 12.49
CA THR A 131 19.10 -36.88 11.24
C THR A 131 18.10 -38.01 11.32
N ARG A 132 16.85 -37.70 11.70
CA ARG A 132 15.72 -38.60 11.46
C ARG A 132 15.16 -38.31 10.07
N GLN A 133 15.57 -39.11 9.09
CA GLN A 133 15.00 -39.14 7.74
C GLN A 133 13.47 -39.22 7.83
N LYS A 134 12.79 -38.08 7.59
CA LYS A 134 11.37 -38.06 7.21
C LYS A 134 11.34 -37.99 5.69
N ARG A 135 10.80 -39.05 5.09
CA ARG A 135 10.47 -39.13 3.65
C ARG A 135 9.73 -37.86 3.23
N PRO A 136 10.00 -37.31 2.04
CA PRO A 136 9.25 -36.18 1.51
C PRO A 136 7.80 -36.61 1.30
N MET A 137 6.90 -36.05 2.09
CA MET A 137 5.47 -36.17 1.89
C MET A 137 5.13 -35.35 0.65
N VAL A 138 4.95 -36.05 -0.48
CA VAL A 138 4.40 -35.49 -1.71
C VAL A 138 3.06 -34.85 -1.34
N ILE A 139 3.02 -33.52 -1.34
CA ILE A 139 1.80 -32.74 -1.24
C ILE A 139 1.05 -33.03 -2.54
N ARG A 140 0.13 -34.01 -2.50
CA ARG A 140 -0.88 -34.18 -3.55
C ARG A 140 -1.72 -32.92 -3.56
N GLU A 141 -1.65 -32.17 -4.66
CA GLU A 141 -2.65 -31.15 -4.97
C GLU A 141 -4.05 -31.77 -4.85
N PRO A 142 -4.96 -31.16 -4.08
CA PRO A 142 -6.30 -31.69 -3.95
C PRO A 142 -7.03 -31.52 -5.28
N SER A 143 -7.34 -32.67 -5.89
CA SER A 143 -8.16 -32.80 -7.10
C SER A 143 -9.40 -31.90 -7.03
N LEU A 144 -9.61 -31.10 -8.08
CA LEU A 144 -10.76 -30.24 -8.33
C LEU A 144 -12.05 -31.07 -8.50
N ALA A 145 -12.59 -31.59 -7.39
CA ALA A 145 -13.86 -32.31 -7.40
C ALA A 145 -14.83 -31.71 -6.36
N LYS A 146 -15.95 -31.18 -6.88
CA LYS A 146 -17.22 -30.87 -6.17
C LYS A 146 -17.14 -29.84 -5.01
N LYS A 147 -16.78 -28.59 -5.31
CA LYS A 147 -16.80 -27.45 -4.34
C LYS A 147 -18.13 -26.66 -4.21
N SER A 148 -19.21 -26.99 -4.92
CA SER A 148 -20.36 -26.06 -5.01
C SER A 148 -21.26 -26.03 -3.76
N LYS A 149 -21.84 -27.15 -3.31
CA LYS A 149 -22.96 -27.11 -2.33
C LYS A 149 -22.64 -26.51 -0.94
N ALA A 150 -21.47 -26.77 -0.38
CA ALA A 150 -21.15 -26.31 0.99
C ALA A 150 -20.82 -24.80 1.02
N THR A 151 -20.25 -24.30 -0.07
CA THR A 151 -19.82 -22.91 -0.22
C THR A 151 -21.05 -22.00 -0.34
N ASP A 152 -22.07 -22.45 -1.08
CA ASP A 152 -23.32 -21.70 -1.28
C ASP A 152 -24.09 -21.50 0.03
N ARG A 153 -24.15 -22.52 0.90
CA ARG A 153 -24.81 -22.42 2.22
C ARG A 153 -24.11 -21.44 3.16
N ILE A 154 -22.79 -21.29 3.05
CA ILE A 154 -22.03 -20.33 3.86
C ILE A 154 -22.26 -18.91 3.35
N ILE A 155 -22.31 -18.71 2.04
CA ILE A 155 -22.59 -17.41 1.42
C ILE A 155 -24.00 -16.94 1.79
N GLU A 156 -25.00 -17.83 1.78
CA GLU A 156 -26.36 -17.49 2.23
C GLU A 156 -26.40 -16.96 3.66
N LYS A 157 -25.67 -17.58 4.59
CA LYS A 157 -25.57 -17.06 5.96
C LYS A 157 -24.86 -15.70 6.03
N LEU A 158 -23.94 -15.42 5.11
CA LEU A 158 -23.22 -14.16 5.04
C LEU A 158 -24.09 -13.01 4.51
N LYS A 159 -25.10 -13.29 3.67
CA LYS A 159 -26.07 -12.29 3.19
C LYS A 159 -26.80 -11.57 4.32
N ASN A 160 -26.95 -12.22 5.47
CA ASN A 160 -27.56 -11.63 6.66
C ASN A 160 -26.57 -10.75 7.47
N LEU A 161 -25.27 -10.83 7.16
CA LEU A 161 -24.20 -10.15 7.92
C LEU A 161 -23.53 -9.03 7.13
N MET A 162 -23.56 -9.11 5.81
CA MET A 162 -22.83 -8.23 4.90
C MET A 162 -23.77 -7.72 3.83
N SER A 163 -23.56 -6.48 3.40
CA SER A 163 -24.35 -5.94 2.30
C SER A 163 -24.02 -6.67 1.00
N ARG A 164 -24.94 -6.63 0.03
CA ARG A 164 -24.74 -7.20 -1.31
C ARG A 164 -23.45 -6.68 -1.96
N THR A 165 -23.14 -5.40 -1.81
CA THR A 165 -21.93 -4.81 -2.38
C THR A 165 -20.67 -5.36 -1.73
N ASN A 166 -20.66 -5.61 -0.42
CA ASN A 166 -19.52 -6.27 0.24
C ASN A 166 -19.30 -7.71 -0.25
N LEU A 167 -20.38 -8.43 -0.57
CA LEU A 167 -20.30 -9.78 -1.13
C LEU A 167 -19.78 -9.77 -2.57
N GLU A 168 -20.19 -8.79 -3.38
CA GLU A 168 -19.66 -8.59 -4.72
C GLU A 168 -18.15 -8.27 -4.68
N GLU A 169 -17.70 -7.42 -3.76
CA GLU A 169 -16.27 -7.15 -3.56
C GLU A 169 -15.50 -8.38 -3.06
N LEU A 170 -16.11 -9.24 -2.23
CA LEU A 170 -15.52 -10.51 -1.83
C LEU A 170 -15.35 -11.45 -3.04
N GLY A 171 -16.32 -11.49 -3.96
CA GLY A 171 -16.20 -12.22 -5.22
C GLY A 171 -15.03 -11.70 -6.06
N ASN A 172 -14.99 -10.39 -6.30
CA ASN A 172 -13.91 -9.74 -7.06
C ASN A 172 -12.53 -10.01 -6.44
N LEU A 173 -12.43 -9.99 -5.11
CA LEU A 173 -11.20 -10.32 -4.39
C LEU A 173 -10.72 -11.75 -4.73
N THR A 174 -11.64 -12.72 -4.72
CA THR A 174 -11.30 -14.13 -4.95
C THR A 174 -11.12 -14.49 -6.42
N ASP A 175 -11.78 -13.77 -7.33
CA ASP A 175 -11.70 -14.01 -8.77
C ASP A 175 -10.38 -13.44 -9.36
N HIS A 176 -9.79 -12.45 -8.67
CA HIS A 176 -8.54 -11.79 -9.08
C HIS A 176 -7.46 -11.91 -7.99
N VAL A 177 -7.10 -13.14 -7.59
CA VAL A 177 -6.21 -13.40 -6.44
C VAL A 177 -4.90 -12.61 -6.51
N GLU A 178 -4.14 -12.70 -7.60
CA GLU A 178 -2.81 -12.07 -7.68
C GLU A 178 -2.89 -10.53 -7.67
N ARG A 179 -3.83 -9.95 -8.41
CA ARG A 179 -4.10 -8.50 -8.37
C ARG A 179 -4.54 -8.06 -6.97
N SER A 180 -5.36 -8.87 -6.31
CA SER A 180 -5.83 -8.61 -4.95
C SER A 180 -4.69 -8.67 -3.92
N LYS A 181 -3.79 -9.65 -4.03
CA LYS A 181 -2.56 -9.73 -3.21
C LYS A 181 -1.74 -8.45 -3.38
N TYR A 182 -1.55 -7.99 -4.62
CA TYR A 182 -0.85 -6.74 -4.90
C TYR A 182 -1.50 -5.51 -4.25
N VAL A 183 -2.82 -5.36 -4.41
CA VAL A 183 -3.58 -4.25 -3.79
C VAL A 183 -3.44 -4.27 -2.27
N ILE A 184 -3.63 -5.44 -1.64
CA ILE A 184 -3.51 -5.58 -0.18
C ILE A 184 -2.09 -5.24 0.29
N LEU A 185 -1.06 -5.79 -0.35
CA LEU A 185 0.33 -5.55 0.03
C LEU A 185 0.73 -4.07 -0.15
N THR A 186 0.25 -3.43 -1.22
CA THR A 186 0.46 -1.99 -1.44
C THR A 186 -0.16 -1.17 -0.31
N ARG A 187 -1.40 -1.47 0.09
CA ARG A 187 -2.07 -0.83 1.23
C ARG A 187 -1.30 -1.07 2.54
N MET A 188 -0.89 -2.31 2.80
CA MET A 188 -0.11 -2.70 3.97
C MET A 188 1.15 -1.87 4.10
N ARG A 189 1.96 -1.78 3.04
CA ARG A 189 3.19 -0.98 3.03
C ARG A 189 2.89 0.49 3.36
N ARG A 190 1.98 1.10 2.60
CA ARG A 190 1.65 2.53 2.76
C ARG A 190 1.07 2.86 4.13
N VAL A 191 0.22 2.00 4.69
CA VAL A 191 -0.40 2.23 6.01
C VAL A 191 0.59 1.94 7.15
N SER A 192 1.44 0.92 7.02
CA SER A 192 2.42 0.56 8.04
C SER A 192 3.44 1.67 8.32
N THR A 193 3.73 2.49 7.31
CA THR A 193 4.64 3.64 7.42
C THR A 193 3.91 4.96 7.72
N SER A 194 2.57 4.97 7.72
CA SER A 194 1.81 6.22 7.84
C SER A 194 1.61 6.68 9.29
N PHE A 195 1.99 5.85 10.27
CA PHE A 195 1.98 6.22 11.69
C PHE A 195 2.99 5.41 12.49
N LYS A 196 3.38 5.94 13.64
CA LYS A 196 4.16 5.25 14.67
C LYS A 196 3.31 5.14 15.92
N PHE A 197 3.22 3.94 16.47
CA PHE A 197 2.52 3.69 17.73
C PHE A 197 3.47 3.02 18.70
N LYS A 198 3.87 3.76 19.74
CA LYS A 198 4.72 3.25 20.82
C LYS A 198 3.87 3.13 22.07
N ALA A 199 4.04 2.02 22.77
CA ALA A 199 3.34 1.78 24.01
C ALA A 199 4.24 1.00 24.96
N SER A 200 4.40 1.53 26.16
CA SER A 200 5.12 0.89 27.25
C SER A 200 4.13 0.57 28.36
N THR A 201 3.88 -0.72 28.57
CA THR A 201 3.02 -1.20 29.67
C THR A 201 3.65 -0.96 31.04
N VAL A 202 4.99 -0.87 31.11
CA VAL A 202 5.75 -0.62 32.34
C VAL A 202 5.58 0.83 32.80
N THR A 203 5.70 1.79 31.88
CA THR A 203 5.67 3.22 32.21
C THR A 203 4.33 3.88 31.95
N ALA A 204 3.35 3.15 31.39
CA ALA A 204 2.07 3.69 30.91
C ALA A 204 2.22 4.85 29.90
N ASN A 205 3.37 4.91 29.21
CA ASN A 205 3.60 5.92 28.19
C ASN A 205 3.09 5.39 26.85
N TYR A 206 2.05 6.03 26.33
CA TYR A 206 1.51 5.78 25.00
C TYR A 206 1.83 6.97 24.10
N LEU A 207 2.21 6.69 22.87
CA LEU A 207 2.46 7.71 21.86
C LEU A 207 1.92 7.18 20.53
N LEU A 208 0.97 7.89 19.95
CA LEU A 208 0.57 7.73 18.57
C LEU A 208 1.02 8.99 17.82
N HIS A 209 1.73 8.79 16.72
CA HIS A 209 2.07 9.87 15.80
C HIS A 209 1.71 9.45 14.38
N VAL A 210 0.76 10.16 13.77
CA VAL A 210 0.33 9.93 12.38
C VAL A 210 1.15 10.83 11.47
N SER A 211 2.12 10.23 10.79
CA SER A 211 3.03 10.94 9.88
C SER A 211 2.37 11.26 8.54
N ASN A 212 1.41 10.43 8.11
CA ASN A 212 0.66 10.68 6.88
C ASN A 212 -0.83 10.33 7.10
N SER A 213 -1.70 11.33 6.98
CA SER A 213 -3.14 11.14 7.03
C SER A 213 -3.70 10.92 5.63
N PHE A 214 -4.42 9.82 5.46
CA PHE A 214 -5.18 9.57 4.24
C PHE A 214 -6.47 10.40 4.26
N GLY A 215 -6.38 11.62 3.70
CA GLY A 215 -7.42 12.65 3.57
C GLY A 215 -8.84 12.24 3.98
N ASP A 216 -9.65 11.81 3.03
CA ASP A 216 -11.04 11.40 3.29
C ASP A 216 -11.10 10.26 4.32
N PRO A 217 -11.78 10.43 5.48
CA PRO A 217 -11.95 9.39 6.49
C PRO A 217 -12.70 8.16 5.98
N ARG A 218 -13.47 8.30 4.88
CA ARG A 218 -14.18 7.21 4.21
C ARG A 218 -13.37 6.56 3.10
N SER A 219 -12.16 7.06 2.81
CA SER A 219 -11.28 6.41 1.83
C SER A 219 -10.81 5.05 2.37
N PRO A 220 -10.61 4.06 1.48
CA PRO A 220 -10.10 2.75 1.88
C PRO A 220 -8.79 2.82 2.66
N MET A 221 -7.85 3.67 2.25
CA MET A 221 -6.57 3.84 2.94
C MET A 221 -6.75 4.36 4.37
N SER A 222 -7.66 5.33 4.57
CA SER A 222 -7.97 5.86 5.90
C SER A 222 -8.61 4.81 6.79
N MET A 223 -9.51 3.99 6.25
CA MET A 223 -10.10 2.87 6.97
C MET A 223 -9.08 1.78 7.31
N CYS A 224 -8.14 1.47 6.41
CA CYS A 224 -7.04 0.54 6.70
C CYS A 224 -6.15 1.06 7.84
N GLN A 225 -5.83 2.37 7.84
CA GLN A 225 -5.07 3.00 8.93
C GLN A 225 -5.82 2.91 10.26
N MET A 226 -7.13 3.21 10.27
CA MET A 226 -7.96 3.07 11.48
C MET A 226 -8.03 1.62 11.98
N ASN A 227 -8.15 0.64 11.08
CA ASN A 227 -8.13 -0.78 11.42
C ASN A 227 -6.79 -1.17 12.07
N LEU A 228 -5.66 -0.75 11.50
CA LEU A 228 -4.34 -1.10 12.04
C LEU A 228 -4.06 -0.40 13.39
N ILE A 229 -4.46 0.87 13.56
CA ILE A 229 -4.39 1.56 14.85
C ILE A 229 -5.26 0.84 15.89
N ALA A 230 -6.48 0.47 15.53
CA ALA A 230 -7.39 -0.28 16.41
C ALA A 230 -6.84 -1.66 16.79
N TYR A 231 -6.17 -2.35 15.86
CA TYR A 231 -5.46 -3.60 16.14
C TYR A 231 -4.38 -3.39 17.20
N ARG A 232 -3.50 -2.39 17.02
CA ARG A 232 -2.42 -2.10 17.97
C ARG A 232 -2.97 -1.75 19.35
N PHE A 233 -4.02 -0.93 19.41
CA PHE A 233 -4.73 -0.64 20.65
C PHE A 233 -5.31 -1.90 21.30
N GLY A 234 -5.97 -2.76 20.52
CA GLY A 234 -6.54 -4.01 21.01
C GLY A 234 -5.50 -4.95 21.61
N LYS A 235 -4.33 -5.11 20.98
CA LYS A 235 -3.23 -5.92 21.52
C LYS A 235 -2.71 -5.39 22.85
N LEU A 236 -2.65 -4.07 23.03
CA LEU A 236 -2.31 -3.50 24.34
C LEU A 236 -3.36 -3.82 25.40
N LEU A 237 -4.64 -3.76 25.05
CA LEU A 237 -5.71 -4.12 25.98
C LEU A 237 -5.62 -5.58 26.41
N GLU A 238 -5.25 -6.49 25.50
CA GLU A 238 -5.01 -7.90 25.81
C GLU A 238 -3.83 -8.07 26.76
N GLN A 239 -2.68 -7.46 26.47
CA GLN A 239 -1.49 -7.50 27.34
C GLN A 239 -1.80 -6.95 28.75
N GLY A 240 -2.54 -5.83 28.82
CA GLY A 240 -2.94 -5.22 30.08
C GLY A 240 -3.89 -6.08 30.92
N ARG A 241 -4.61 -7.05 30.33
CA ARG A 241 -5.49 -7.97 31.11
C ARG A 241 -4.70 -8.90 32.02
N PHE A 242 -3.47 -9.26 31.63
CA PHE A 242 -2.70 -10.26 32.35
C PHE A 242 -1.89 -9.69 33.53
N HIS A 243 -1.68 -8.37 33.62
CA HIS A 243 -0.63 -7.80 34.47
C HIS A 243 -1.10 -6.72 35.47
N SER A 244 -2.37 -6.30 35.45
CA SER A 244 -2.79 -5.14 36.27
C SER A 244 -4.12 -5.33 36.98
N LYS A 245 -4.23 -4.75 38.19
CA LYS A 245 -5.48 -4.63 38.94
C LYS A 245 -6.49 -3.79 38.13
N ASP A 246 -7.77 -4.17 38.16
CA ASP A 246 -8.82 -3.60 37.29
C ASP A 246 -8.88 -2.06 37.25
N GLY A 247 -8.61 -1.37 38.37
CA GLY A 247 -8.64 0.09 38.44
C GLY A 247 -7.53 0.78 37.62
N LYS A 248 -6.28 0.30 37.71
CA LYS A 248 -5.15 0.85 36.94
C LYS A 248 -5.31 0.58 35.45
N ARG A 249 -5.89 -0.57 35.11
CA ARG A 249 -6.18 -0.98 33.73
C ARG A 249 -7.15 -0.04 33.03
N LYS A 250 -8.29 0.27 33.66
CA LYS A 250 -9.30 1.18 33.08
C LYS A 250 -8.74 2.58 32.85
N LYS A 251 -7.90 3.07 33.76
CA LYS A 251 -7.23 4.37 33.62
C LYS A 251 -6.28 4.38 32.42
N ALA A 252 -5.42 3.38 32.29
CA ALA A 252 -4.50 3.24 31.17
C ALA A 252 -5.21 3.08 29.81
N GLU A 253 -6.32 2.32 29.77
CA GLU A 253 -7.18 2.20 28.58
C GLU A 253 -7.77 3.55 28.17
N LEU A 254 -8.26 4.33 29.14
CA LEU A 254 -8.80 5.66 28.90
C LEU A 254 -7.72 6.65 28.40
N GLU A 255 -6.55 6.66 29.03
CA GLU A 255 -5.41 7.50 28.63
C GLU A 255 -4.95 7.18 27.20
N CYS A 256 -4.76 5.90 26.88
CA CYS A 256 -4.37 5.49 25.54
C CYS A 256 -5.46 5.81 24.50
N TYR A 257 -6.74 5.64 24.85
CA TYR A 257 -7.85 6.04 23.98
C TYR A 257 -7.86 7.54 23.72
N GLN A 258 -7.62 8.36 24.74
CA GLN A 258 -7.61 9.80 24.62
C GLN A 258 -6.49 10.27 23.68
N ILE A 259 -5.30 9.68 23.76
CA ILE A 259 -4.18 9.95 22.84
C ILE A 259 -4.54 9.61 21.39
N ILE A 260 -5.15 8.43 21.17
CA ILE A 260 -5.63 8.04 19.83
C ILE A 260 -6.65 9.04 19.30
N LYS A 261 -7.60 9.45 20.15
CA LYS A 261 -8.65 10.40 19.80
C LYS A 261 -8.09 11.78 19.46
N GLU A 262 -7.18 12.31 20.27
CA GLU A 262 -6.54 13.61 20.05
C GLU A 262 -5.75 13.61 18.74
N GLU A 263 -4.90 12.61 18.54
CA GLU A 263 -4.08 12.51 17.33
C GLU A 263 -4.96 12.38 16.08
N LEU A 264 -5.96 11.49 16.07
CA LEU A 264 -6.84 11.35 14.91
C LEU A 264 -7.69 12.61 14.67
N ASN A 265 -8.11 13.32 15.71
CA ASN A 265 -8.81 14.60 15.56
C ASN A 265 -7.91 15.68 14.95
N ALA A 266 -6.63 15.73 15.33
CA ALA A 266 -5.65 16.66 14.75
C ALA A 266 -5.50 16.48 13.23
N HIS A 267 -5.77 15.27 12.74
CA HIS A 267 -5.76 14.92 11.31
C HIS A 267 -7.16 14.94 10.65
N GLY A 268 -8.12 15.64 11.26
CA GLY A 268 -9.47 15.82 10.72
C GLY A 268 -10.39 14.60 10.85
N LYS A 269 -9.96 13.53 11.55
CA LYS A 269 -10.73 12.30 11.73
C LYS A 269 -11.45 12.32 13.07
N ARG A 270 -12.63 12.95 13.08
CA ARG A 270 -13.43 13.10 14.30
C ARG A 270 -13.86 11.74 14.86
N ILE A 271 -13.32 11.35 16.03
CA ILE A 271 -13.79 10.16 16.76
C ILE A 271 -14.84 10.58 17.79
N ALA A 272 -16.12 10.34 17.46
CA ALA A 272 -17.24 10.53 18.37
C ALA A 272 -17.58 9.28 19.20
N THR A 273 -16.92 8.15 18.91
CA THR A 273 -17.19 6.87 19.55
C THR A 273 -16.84 6.91 21.04
N PRO A 274 -17.69 6.39 21.95
CA PRO A 274 -17.31 6.22 23.35
C PRO A 274 -16.18 5.18 23.53
N VAL A 275 -15.35 5.33 24.56
CA VAL A 275 -14.19 4.44 24.85
C VAL A 275 -14.60 2.97 24.80
N TYR A 276 -15.66 2.57 25.50
CA TYR A 276 -16.11 1.16 25.56
C TYR A 276 -16.51 0.59 24.20
N LYS A 277 -17.08 1.42 23.30
CA LYS A 277 -17.42 1.00 21.93
C LYS A 277 -16.17 0.85 21.08
N TYR A 278 -15.18 1.73 21.27
CA TYR A 278 -13.90 1.65 20.57
C TYR A 278 -13.08 0.45 21.05
N ALA A 279 -13.03 0.18 22.35
CA ALA A 279 -12.39 -0.98 22.93
C ALA A 279 -13.00 -2.30 22.43
N ARG A 280 -14.34 -2.37 22.31
CA ARG A 280 -15.02 -3.51 21.70
C ARG A 280 -14.65 -3.68 20.21
N TYR A 281 -14.64 -2.58 19.46
CA TYR A 281 -14.21 -2.59 18.06
C TYR A 281 -12.76 -3.09 17.92
N ALA A 282 -11.84 -2.58 18.72
CA ALA A 282 -10.44 -3.01 18.74
C ALA A 282 -10.28 -4.50 19.09
N GLN A 283 -11.07 -5.03 20.02
CA GLN A 283 -11.10 -6.47 20.33
C GLN A 283 -11.57 -7.29 19.14
N ASN A 284 -12.65 -6.88 18.47
CA ASN A 284 -13.14 -7.56 17.27
C ASN A 284 -12.12 -7.51 16.12
N VAL A 285 -11.39 -6.40 15.99
CA VAL A 285 -10.29 -6.23 15.03
C VAL A 285 -9.14 -7.19 15.31
N VAL A 286 -8.72 -7.32 16.57
CA VAL A 286 -7.69 -8.30 16.96
C VAL A 286 -8.16 -9.72 16.68
N GLU A 287 -9.38 -10.07 17.11
CA GLU A 287 -9.95 -11.39 16.88
C GLU A 287 -10.03 -11.72 15.37
N ALA A 288 -10.43 -10.76 14.53
CA ALA A 288 -10.43 -10.90 13.08
C ALA A 288 -9.03 -11.15 12.51
N ALA A 289 -8.04 -10.33 12.90
CA ALA A 289 -6.67 -10.46 12.41
C ALA A 289 -6.04 -11.81 12.81
N GLU A 290 -6.28 -12.29 14.04
CA GLU A 290 -5.71 -13.55 14.54
C GLU A 290 -6.41 -14.79 13.97
N LYS A 291 -7.75 -14.78 13.89
CA LYS A 291 -8.53 -15.96 13.49
C LYS A 291 -8.73 -16.10 11.98
N ILE A 292 -8.64 -15.00 11.25
CA ILE A 292 -8.88 -14.94 9.81
C ILE A 292 -7.60 -14.60 9.05
N GLY A 293 -6.80 -13.67 9.57
CA GLY A 293 -5.54 -13.24 8.98
C GLY A 293 -5.48 -11.73 8.85
N VAL A 294 -4.25 -11.18 8.87
CA VAL A 294 -3.99 -9.74 8.96
C VAL A 294 -4.50 -8.96 7.74
N TYR A 295 -4.62 -9.63 6.58
CA TYR A 295 -5.15 -9.05 5.36
C TYR A 295 -6.56 -8.47 5.52
N VAL A 296 -7.37 -8.96 6.47
CA VAL A 296 -8.73 -8.46 6.71
C VAL A 296 -8.76 -7.00 7.14
N LEU A 297 -7.65 -6.49 7.72
CA LEU A 297 -7.52 -5.09 8.12
C LEU A 297 -7.39 -4.16 6.91
N PHE A 298 -7.04 -4.70 5.74
CA PHE A 298 -6.68 -3.97 4.53
C PHE A 298 -7.68 -4.15 3.38
N ILE A 299 -8.87 -4.68 3.68
CA ILE A 299 -9.99 -4.85 2.73
C ILE A 299 -11.28 -4.22 3.26
N PRO A 300 -11.28 -2.93 3.62
CA PRO A 300 -12.44 -2.28 4.22
C PRO A 300 -13.69 -2.27 3.32
N GLU A 301 -13.53 -2.47 2.01
CA GLU A 301 -14.65 -2.67 1.07
C GLU A 301 -15.45 -3.96 1.33
N ILE A 302 -14.80 -4.96 1.92
CA ILE A 302 -15.42 -6.23 2.31
C ILE A 302 -15.77 -6.15 3.78
N LEU A 303 -14.82 -5.74 4.62
CA LEU A 303 -14.98 -5.71 6.07
C LEU A 303 -14.72 -4.31 6.62
N THR A 304 -15.75 -3.47 6.58
CA THR A 304 -15.67 -2.07 7.04
C THR A 304 -15.41 -1.99 8.55
N PRO A 305 -14.84 -0.88 9.05
CA PRO A 305 -14.75 -0.62 10.49
C PRO A 305 -16.12 -0.72 11.20
N TYR A 306 -17.19 -0.26 10.54
CA TYR A 306 -18.55 -0.35 11.06
C TYR A 306 -19.02 -1.81 11.18
N ALA A 307 -18.77 -2.65 10.17
CA ALA A 307 -19.11 -4.06 10.22
C ALA A 307 -18.37 -4.78 11.36
N LEU A 308 -17.08 -4.49 11.56
CA LEU A 308 -16.29 -5.00 12.68
C LEU A 308 -16.78 -4.50 14.03
N GLN A 309 -17.29 -3.27 14.11
CA GLN A 309 -17.88 -2.74 15.33
C GLN A 309 -19.23 -3.38 15.67
N ALA A 310 -20.06 -3.63 14.64
CA ALA A 310 -21.42 -4.12 14.79
C ALA A 310 -21.54 -5.65 14.92
N ILE A 311 -20.52 -6.41 14.49
CA ILE A 311 -20.60 -7.87 14.49
C ILE A 311 -20.80 -8.42 15.91
N SER A 312 -21.79 -9.30 16.05
CA SER A 312 -22.06 -10.02 17.29
C SER A 312 -21.11 -11.20 17.44
N ARG A 313 -20.84 -11.60 18.68
CA ARG A 313 -20.00 -12.78 18.96
C ARG A 313 -20.55 -14.06 18.31
N ASN A 314 -21.87 -14.18 18.19
CA ASN A 314 -22.52 -15.34 17.57
C ASN A 314 -22.35 -15.36 16.04
N ASN A 315 -22.18 -14.18 15.42
CA ASN A 315 -22.03 -14.05 13.98
C ASN A 315 -20.56 -14.14 13.53
N PHE A 316 -19.61 -13.86 14.43
CA PHE A 316 -18.18 -13.91 14.11
C PHE A 316 -17.71 -15.28 13.58
N PRO A 317 -18.09 -16.45 14.15
CA PRO A 317 -17.71 -17.75 13.61
C PRO A 317 -18.16 -17.98 12.16
N ILE A 318 -19.31 -17.40 11.77
CA ILE A 318 -19.83 -17.50 10.40
C ILE A 318 -18.93 -16.70 9.45
N LEU A 319 -18.60 -15.47 9.82
CA LEU A 319 -17.67 -14.61 9.07
C LEU A 319 -16.30 -15.28 8.95
N GLN A 320 -15.75 -15.76 10.06
CA GLN A 320 -14.46 -16.45 10.13
C GLN A 320 -14.44 -17.66 9.19
N LYS A 321 -15.46 -18.53 9.24
CA LYS A 321 -15.53 -19.71 8.39
C LYS A 321 -15.58 -19.35 6.91
N CYS A 322 -16.35 -18.32 6.55
CA CYS A 322 -16.46 -17.89 5.16
C CYS A 322 -15.13 -17.34 4.62
N LEU A 323 -14.53 -16.37 5.32
CA LEU A 323 -13.29 -15.74 4.89
C LEU A 323 -12.13 -16.74 4.90
N ASN A 324 -12.07 -17.66 5.87
CA ASN A 324 -11.04 -18.72 5.88
C ASN A 324 -11.15 -19.68 4.68
N VAL A 325 -12.36 -19.93 4.17
CA VAL A 325 -12.57 -20.79 2.99
C VAL A 325 -12.27 -20.02 1.70
N LYS A 326 -12.79 -18.80 1.57
CA LYS A 326 -12.71 -18.00 0.34
C LYS A 326 -11.36 -17.32 0.15
N CYS A 327 -10.75 -16.88 1.24
CA CYS A 327 -9.57 -16.03 1.23
C CYS A 327 -8.33 -16.73 1.79
N ALA A 328 -8.29 -18.07 1.79
CA ALA A 328 -7.18 -18.85 2.31
C ALA A 328 -5.82 -18.42 1.72
N GLY A 329 -5.78 -18.15 0.41
CA GLY A 329 -4.57 -17.73 -0.31
C GLY A 329 -4.05 -16.33 0.07
N PHE A 330 -4.77 -15.56 0.88
CA PHE A 330 -4.31 -14.26 1.37
C PHE A 330 -3.66 -14.33 2.75
N LYS A 331 -3.74 -15.46 3.46
CA LYS A 331 -3.12 -15.60 4.79
C LYS A 331 -1.60 -15.53 4.77
N GLU A 332 -1.00 -15.98 3.68
CA GLU A 332 0.46 -16.06 3.51
C GLU A 332 1.11 -14.71 3.19
N ILE A 333 0.33 -13.69 2.79
CA ILE A 333 0.91 -12.42 2.30
C ILE A 333 1.46 -11.56 3.42
N ALA A 334 0.96 -11.70 4.64
CA ALA A 334 1.46 -10.98 5.79
C ALA A 334 1.08 -11.67 7.10
N ARG A 335 1.93 -11.48 8.10
CA ARG A 335 1.70 -11.87 9.49
C ARG A 335 2.15 -10.76 10.42
N LEU A 336 1.77 -10.87 11.68
CA LEU A 336 2.25 -9.98 12.74
C LEU A 336 3.22 -10.77 13.61
N ASP A 337 4.33 -10.15 13.98
CA ASP A 337 5.26 -10.74 14.95
C ASP A 337 4.71 -10.61 16.39
N HIS A 338 5.49 -11.06 17.38
CA HIS A 338 5.12 -11.00 18.78
C HIS A 338 4.97 -9.56 19.31
N ASP A 339 5.68 -8.61 18.71
CA ASP A 339 5.60 -7.18 19.00
C ASP A 339 4.48 -6.48 18.20
N GLY A 340 3.74 -7.27 17.40
CA GLY A 340 2.67 -6.81 16.54
C GLY A 340 3.14 -6.09 15.27
N ASN A 341 4.43 -6.13 14.93
CA ASN A 341 4.94 -5.55 13.68
C ASN A 341 4.55 -6.38 12.48
N LEU A 342 4.21 -5.67 11.41
CA LEU A 342 3.72 -6.27 10.19
C LEU A 342 4.89 -6.82 9.39
N ILE A 343 4.98 -8.15 9.28
CA ILE A 343 5.91 -8.85 8.40
C ILE A 343 5.14 -9.20 7.13
N MET A 344 5.53 -8.60 6.02
CA MET A 344 4.95 -8.83 4.70
C MET A 344 5.80 -9.82 3.91
N ALA A 345 5.16 -10.69 3.13
CA ALA A 345 5.84 -11.52 2.15
C ALA A 345 6.47 -10.66 1.05
N GLU A 346 7.62 -11.09 0.54
CA GLU A 346 8.20 -10.49 -0.65
C GLU A 346 7.27 -10.70 -1.85
N MET A 347 6.99 -9.62 -2.58
CA MET A 347 6.26 -9.75 -3.82
C MET A 347 7.25 -9.92 -4.97
N ASN A 348 7.28 -11.13 -5.54
CA ASN A 348 7.85 -11.36 -6.86
C ASN A 348 6.83 -10.98 -7.96
N TYR A 349 6.15 -9.84 -7.80
CA TYR A 349 5.19 -9.39 -8.81
C TYR A 349 5.94 -8.66 -9.92
N SER A 350 6.43 -9.42 -10.89
CA SER A 350 6.90 -8.81 -12.13
C SER A 350 5.68 -8.23 -12.85
N ARG A 351 5.65 -6.92 -13.06
CA ARG A 351 4.60 -6.20 -13.80
C ARG A 351 4.58 -6.55 -15.30
N LYS A 352 5.10 -7.73 -15.68
CA LYS A 352 5.22 -8.21 -17.07
C LYS A 352 3.89 -8.57 -17.71
N HIS A 353 2.79 -8.49 -16.98
CA HIS A 353 1.47 -8.69 -17.55
C HIS A 353 0.97 -7.41 -18.23
N ILE A 354 1.17 -7.36 -19.55
CA ILE A 354 0.34 -6.63 -20.53
C ILE A 354 -1.06 -7.28 -20.53
N ASP A 355 -1.68 -7.41 -19.36
CA ASP A 355 -2.98 -8.04 -19.24
C ASP A 355 -4.04 -6.95 -19.37
N LYS A 356 -4.68 -6.92 -20.54
CA LYS A 356 -5.80 -6.01 -20.83
C LYS A 356 -6.97 -6.22 -19.86
N SER A 357 -7.00 -7.31 -19.09
CA SER A 357 -7.95 -7.52 -17.97
C SER A 357 -7.84 -6.46 -16.86
N TYR A 358 -6.75 -5.69 -16.82
CA TYR A 358 -6.61 -4.54 -15.92
C TYR A 358 -7.59 -3.40 -16.23
N ARG A 359 -8.17 -3.35 -17.43
CA ARG A 359 -9.08 -2.27 -17.82
C ARG A 359 -10.46 -2.44 -17.17
N ARG A 360 -10.76 -1.52 -16.25
CA ARG A 360 -12.09 -1.18 -15.67
C ARG A 360 -12.91 -2.37 -15.17
N THR A 361 -12.45 -3.01 -14.09
CA THR A 361 -13.36 -3.77 -13.21
C THR A 361 -14.33 -2.79 -12.52
N LYS A 362 -15.59 -3.18 -12.28
CA LYS A 362 -16.51 -2.37 -11.44
C LYS A 362 -16.16 -2.40 -9.94
N SER A 363 -15.19 -3.25 -9.55
CA SER A 363 -14.72 -3.39 -8.17
C SER A 363 -14.09 -2.10 -7.64
N LYS A 364 -14.62 -1.60 -6.53
CA LYS A 364 -14.02 -0.50 -5.77
C LYS A 364 -12.68 -0.93 -5.19
N PHE A 365 -12.58 -2.16 -4.69
CA PHE A 365 -11.36 -2.69 -4.11
C PHE A 365 -10.22 -2.75 -5.15
N LEU A 366 -10.42 -3.37 -6.30
CA LEU A 366 -9.37 -3.54 -7.32
C LEU A 366 -8.93 -2.23 -7.98
N ASN A 367 -9.75 -1.19 -7.90
CA ASN A 367 -9.47 0.14 -8.47
C ASN A 367 -8.85 1.12 -7.45
N SER A 368 -8.79 0.76 -6.18
CA SER A 368 -8.38 1.65 -5.08
C SER A 368 -6.87 1.91 -4.98
N CYS A 369 -6.05 1.23 -5.78
CA CYS A 369 -4.59 1.40 -5.84
C CYS A 369 -4.13 2.16 -7.09
N ALA A 370 -5.08 2.67 -7.89
CA ALA A 370 -4.79 3.50 -9.06
C ALA A 370 -4.68 4.98 -8.68
#